data_AF-A0A8T6SIV9-F1
#
_entry.id   AF-A0A8T6SIV9-F1
#
_cell.length_a   1.000
_cell.length_b   1.000
_cell.length_c   1.000
_cell.angle_alpha   90.00
_cell.angle_beta   90.00
_cell.angle_gamma   90.00
#
_symmetry.space_group_name_H-M   'P 1'
#
loop_
_entity.id
_entity.type
_entity.pdbx_description
1 polymer ?
#
loop_
_entity_poly.entity_id
_entity_poly.type
_entity_poly.pdbx_seq_one_letter_code
_entity_poly.pdbx_strand_id
1 'polypeptide(L)'
;MEPTIWIFLIAFGLTALRSLAQFLMIDQRKIKIYRNKIEKWQKLRDKAQKEQNPRLLRKVESQKSRIQRFQEEIAKATWKPMCLFFLPFLVVFWAIQILFPNPIPTGFGTPQGWFLSRFFASDGLKPTWYYVLANIASNTLVTVIFQLLGLIEKTPGGMGMGMGGGR
;
A
#
# COMPACT_ATOMS: atom_id res chain seq x y z
N MET A 1 -33.62 5.37 9.81
CA MET A 1 -32.86 4.37 9.04
C MET A 1 -31.40 4.75 9.15
N GLU A 2 -30.58 3.87 9.70
CA GLU A 2 -29.22 4.22 10.14
C GLU A 2 -28.29 4.53 8.95
N PRO A 3 -27.57 5.66 8.96
CA PRO A 3 -26.64 6.06 7.88
C PRO A 3 -25.54 5.02 7.61
N THR A 4 -25.24 4.16 8.60
CA THR A 4 -24.26 3.08 8.53
C THR A 4 -24.55 2.03 7.46
N ILE A 5 -25.82 1.71 7.19
CA ILE A 5 -26.21 0.67 6.21
C ILE A 5 -25.92 1.12 4.77
N TRP A 6 -26.20 2.38 4.46
CA TRP A 6 -25.95 2.95 3.14
C TRP A 6 -24.46 3.11 2.84
N ILE A 7 -23.67 3.55 3.81
CA ILE A 7 -22.21 3.61 3.70
C ILE A 7 -21.64 2.22 3.45
N PHE A 8 -22.16 1.20 4.15
CA PHE A 8 -21.73 -0.18 4.00
C PHE A 8 -21.99 -0.72 2.59
N LEU A 9 -23.18 -0.48 2.04
CA LEU A 9 -23.56 -0.88 0.68
C LEU A 9 -22.67 -0.23 -0.39
N ILE A 10 -22.38 1.06 -0.26
CA ILE A 10 -21.51 1.80 -1.19
C ILE A 10 -20.07 1.29 -1.09
N ALA A 11 -19.56 1.09 0.13
CA ALA A 11 -18.22 0.56 0.35
C ALA A 11 -18.06 -0.87 -0.20
N PHE A 12 -19.09 -1.71 -0.04
CA PHE A 12 -19.11 -3.08 -0.58
C PHE A 12 -19.07 -3.09 -2.10
N GLY A 13 -19.92 -2.29 -2.76
CA GLY A 13 -19.94 -2.15 -4.22
C GLY A 13 -18.61 -1.65 -4.77
N LEU A 14 -18.00 -0.65 -4.12
CA LEU A 14 -16.69 -0.12 -4.52
C LEU A 14 -15.57 -1.16 -4.40
N THR A 15 -15.61 -1.97 -3.34
CA THR A 15 -14.61 -3.01 -3.07
C THR A 15 -14.72 -4.15 -4.06
N ALA A 16 -15.94 -4.57 -4.41
CA ALA A 16 -16.19 -5.58 -5.43
C ALA A 16 -15.68 -5.12 -6.81
N LEU A 17 -15.99 -3.88 -7.20
CA LEU A 17 -15.53 -3.28 -8.46
C LEU A 17 -13.99 -3.15 -8.49
N ARG A 18 -13.38 -2.83 -7.34
CA ARG A 18 -11.93 -2.77 -7.18
C ARG A 18 -11.26 -4.11 -7.39
N SER A 19 -11.81 -5.16 -6.82
CA SER A 19 -11.28 -6.52 -6.97
C SER A 19 -11.31 -6.98 -8.43
N LEU A 20 -12.42 -6.71 -9.13
CA LEU A 20 -12.60 -7.02 -10.56
C LEU A 20 -11.63 -6.25 -11.45
N ALA A 21 -11.51 -4.94 -11.24
CA ALA A 21 -10.58 -4.11 -12.01
C ALA A 21 -9.11 -4.53 -11.79
N GLN A 22 -8.74 -4.96 -10.58
CA GLN A 22 -7.39 -5.43 -10.30
C GLN A 22 -7.05 -6.75 -11.01
N PHE A 23 -8.04 -7.63 -11.21
CA PHE A 23 -7.89 -8.86 -12.00
C PHE A 23 -7.82 -8.58 -13.51
N LEU A 24 -8.60 -7.63 -14.02
CA LEU A 24 -8.66 -7.34 -15.45
C LEU A 24 -7.46 -6.51 -15.96
N MET A 25 -6.98 -5.55 -15.15
CA MET A 25 -5.96 -4.58 -15.60
C MET A 25 -4.51 -5.01 -15.36
N ILE A 26 -4.24 -5.93 -14.44
CA ILE A 26 -2.86 -6.26 -14.03
C ILE A 26 -2.46 -7.64 -14.54
N ASP A 27 -1.48 -7.68 -15.45
CA ASP A 27 -0.79 -8.91 -15.82
C ASP A 27 0.13 -9.36 -14.67
N GLN A 28 -0.47 -10.09 -13.72
CA GLN A 28 0.21 -10.60 -12.53
C GLN A 28 1.40 -11.50 -12.89
N ARG A 29 1.38 -12.13 -14.08
CA ARG A 29 2.43 -13.04 -14.55
C ARG A 29 3.72 -12.27 -14.83
N LYS A 30 3.63 -11.14 -15.54
CA LYS A 30 4.80 -10.28 -15.83
C LYS A 30 5.42 -9.70 -14.57
N ILE A 31 4.59 -9.22 -13.64
CA ILE A 31 5.06 -8.68 -12.36
C ILE A 31 5.81 -9.74 -11.55
N LYS A 32 5.30 -10.98 -11.48
CA LYS A 32 5.97 -12.08 -10.78
C LYS A 32 7.35 -12.41 -11.37
N ILE A 33 7.46 -12.46 -12.70
CA ILE A 33 8.73 -12.70 -13.39
C ILE A 33 9.75 -11.60 -13.09
N TYR A 34 9.35 -10.33 -13.13
CA TYR A 34 10.24 -9.20 -12.85
C TYR A 34 10.65 -9.13 -11.38
N ARG A 35 9.74 -9.39 -10.45
CA ARG A 35 10.07 -9.49 -9.02
C ARG A 35 11.11 -10.57 -8.74
N ASN A 36 10.97 -11.76 -9.32
CA ASN A 36 11.96 -12.84 -9.18
C ASN A 36 13.34 -12.45 -9.72
N LYS A 37 13.41 -11.68 -10.82
CA LYS A 37 14.67 -11.17 -11.37
C LYS A 37 15.32 -10.13 -10.45
N ILE A 38 14.53 -9.23 -9.87
CA ILE A 38 14.99 -8.23 -8.91
C ILE A 38 15.54 -8.91 -7.64
N GLU A 39 14.84 -9.91 -7.11
CA GLU A 39 15.27 -10.64 -5.91
C GLU A 39 16.58 -11.41 -6.14
N LYS A 40 16.72 -12.08 -7.30
CA LYS A 40 17.97 -12.74 -7.68
C LYS A 40 19.15 -11.75 -7.76
N TRP A 41 18.91 -10.55 -8.31
CA TRP A 41 19.92 -9.49 -8.36
C TRP A 41 20.26 -8.93 -6.97
N GLN A 42 19.27 -8.74 -6.09
CA GLN A 42 19.49 -8.31 -4.71
C GLN A 42 20.36 -9.32 -3.95
N LYS A 43 20.07 -10.62 -4.04
CA LYS A 43 20.90 -11.67 -3.44
C LYS A 43 22.34 -11.65 -3.96
N LEU A 44 22.54 -11.36 -5.25
CA LEU A 44 23.88 -11.22 -5.85
C LEU A 44 24.60 -9.96 -5.35
N ARG A 45 23.87 -8.84 -5.21
CA ARG A 45 24.39 -7.60 -4.65
C ARG A 45 24.84 -7.80 -3.20
N ASP A 46 24.02 -8.43 -2.37
CA ASP A 46 24.31 -8.66 -0.96
C ASP A 46 25.54 -9.57 -0.80
N LYS A 47 25.68 -10.61 -1.64
CA LYS A 47 26.89 -11.43 -1.70
C LYS A 47 28.12 -10.65 -2.14
N ALA A 48 28.00 -9.83 -3.19
CA ALA A 48 29.10 -8.99 -3.68
C ALA A 48 29.56 -7.94 -2.65
N GLN A 49 28.63 -7.40 -1.86
CA GLN A 49 28.94 -6.48 -0.76
C GLN A 49 29.61 -7.18 0.41
N LYS A 50 29.16 -8.39 0.77
CA LYS A 50 29.79 -9.19 1.84
C LYS A 50 31.19 -9.69 1.49
N GLU A 51 31.42 -10.08 0.24
CA GLU A 51 32.70 -10.63 -0.23
C GLU A 51 33.70 -9.55 -0.69
N GLN A 52 33.29 -8.26 -0.75
CA GLN A 52 34.09 -7.12 -1.26
C GLN A 52 34.82 -7.39 -2.60
N ASN A 53 34.29 -8.27 -3.44
CA ASN A 53 34.96 -8.68 -4.66
C ASN A 53 34.72 -7.66 -5.79
N PRO A 54 35.77 -6.98 -6.30
CA PRO A 54 35.63 -5.93 -7.31
C PRO A 54 35.07 -6.44 -8.64
N ARG A 55 35.27 -7.72 -8.97
CA ARG A 55 34.72 -8.33 -10.19
C ARG A 55 33.21 -8.54 -10.10
N LEU A 56 32.72 -8.96 -8.92
CA LEU A 56 31.28 -9.16 -8.68
C LEU A 56 30.55 -7.82 -8.59
N LEU A 57 31.14 -6.81 -7.96
CA LEU A 57 30.57 -5.46 -7.90
C LEU A 57 30.36 -4.85 -9.29
N ARG A 58 31.36 -4.94 -10.18
CA ARG A 58 31.22 -4.48 -11.58
C ARG A 58 30.10 -5.19 -12.33
N LYS A 59 29.90 -6.49 -12.07
CA LYS A 59 28.82 -7.28 -12.68
C LYS A 59 27.43 -6.91 -12.14
N VAL A 60 27.32 -6.58 -10.86
CA VAL A 60 26.08 -6.09 -10.25
C VAL A 60 25.73 -4.71 -10.80
N GLU A 61 26.72 -3.84 -10.94
CA GLU A 61 26.56 -2.47 -11.43
C GLU A 61 26.16 -2.43 -12.91
N SER A 62 26.73 -3.28 -13.76
CA SER A 62 26.30 -3.39 -15.17
C SER A 62 24.86 -3.87 -15.31
N GLN A 63 24.37 -4.70 -14.38
CA GLN A 63 22.98 -5.18 -14.37
C GLN A 63 21.99 -4.17 -13.75
N LYS A 64 22.48 -3.19 -12.97
CA LYS A 64 21.65 -2.20 -12.25
C LYS A 64 20.69 -1.47 -13.20
N SER A 65 21.16 -1.04 -14.37
CA SER A 65 20.34 -0.33 -15.36
C SER A 65 19.17 -1.18 -15.87
N ARG A 66 19.41 -2.47 -16.10
CA ARG A 66 18.37 -3.41 -16.56
C ARG A 66 17.34 -3.69 -15.46
N ILE A 67 17.79 -3.80 -14.21
CA ILE A 67 16.91 -3.97 -13.06
C ILE A 67 16.07 -2.73 -12.81
N GLN A 68 16.65 -1.54 -12.96
CA GLN A 68 15.94 -0.27 -12.84
C GLN A 68 14.79 -0.18 -13.84
N ARG A 69 15.00 -0.60 -15.10
CA ARG A 69 13.92 -0.69 -16.10
C ARG A 69 12.79 -1.62 -15.67
N PHE A 70 13.11 -2.78 -15.08
CA PHE A 70 12.07 -3.68 -14.55
C PHE A 70 11.31 -3.07 -13.38
N GLN A 71 11.98 -2.33 -12.49
CA GLN A 71 11.32 -1.59 -11.41
C GLN A 71 10.39 -0.52 -11.95
N GLU A 72 10.82 0.23 -12.98
CA GLU A 72 9.99 1.22 -13.66
C GLU A 72 8.78 0.59 -14.36
N GLU A 73 8.94 -0.56 -15.01
CA GLU A 73 7.83 -1.28 -15.63
C GLU A 73 6.81 -1.77 -14.59
N ILE A 74 7.28 -2.30 -13.45
CA ILE A 74 6.39 -2.67 -12.33
C ILE A 74 5.70 -1.44 -11.77
N ALA A 75 6.41 -0.33 -11.59
CA ALA A 75 5.84 0.92 -11.12
C ALA A 75 4.75 1.40 -12.08
N LYS A 76 5.04 1.52 -13.38
CA LYS A 76 4.05 1.91 -14.40
C LYS A 76 2.83 0.98 -14.44
N ALA A 77 3.05 -0.33 -14.31
CA ALA A 77 1.96 -1.31 -14.25
C ALA A 77 1.08 -1.15 -12.99
N THR A 78 1.66 -0.67 -11.88
CA THR A 78 0.94 -0.45 -10.61
C THR A 78 0.32 0.95 -10.53
N TRP A 79 0.92 1.94 -11.18
CA TRP A 79 0.43 3.33 -11.19
C TRP A 79 -0.86 3.50 -11.98
N LYS A 80 -1.02 2.80 -13.12
CA LYS A 80 -2.27 2.81 -13.89
C LYS A 80 -3.51 2.45 -13.05
N PRO A 81 -3.55 1.29 -12.35
CA PRO A 81 -4.68 0.95 -11.50
C PRO A 81 -4.77 1.88 -10.29
N MET A 82 -3.64 2.36 -9.73
CA MET A 82 -3.68 3.33 -8.62
C MET A 82 -4.39 4.63 -9.00
N CYS A 83 -4.10 5.20 -10.17
CA CYS A 83 -4.81 6.37 -10.68
C CYS A 83 -6.28 6.08 -10.99
N LEU A 84 -6.58 4.90 -11.53
CA LEU A 84 -7.97 4.49 -11.78
C LEU A 84 -8.77 4.39 -10.48
N PHE A 85 -8.18 3.85 -9.41
CA PHE A 85 -8.82 3.75 -8.09
C PHE A 85 -8.81 5.05 -7.29
N PHE A 86 -8.00 6.03 -7.69
CA PHE A 86 -8.03 7.35 -7.08
C PHE A 86 -9.34 8.08 -7.36
N LEU A 87 -9.94 7.87 -8.53
CA LEU A 87 -11.22 8.47 -8.91
C LEU A 87 -12.39 8.04 -8.01
N PRO A 88 -12.68 6.73 -7.82
CA PRO A 88 -13.71 6.29 -6.89
C PRO A 88 -13.39 6.66 -5.44
N PHE A 89 -12.11 6.69 -5.06
CA PHE A 89 -11.69 7.16 -3.75
C PHE A 89 -12.10 8.63 -3.52
N LEU A 90 -11.91 9.52 -4.50
CA LEU A 90 -12.36 10.91 -4.43
C LEU A 90 -13.88 11.01 -4.34
N VAL A 91 -14.63 10.20 -5.09
CA VAL A 91 -16.10 10.20 -5.01
C VAL A 91 -16.58 9.88 -3.59
N VAL A 92 -16.00 8.85 -2.96
CA VAL A 92 -16.31 8.51 -1.57
C VAL A 92 -15.85 9.59 -0.61
N PHE A 93 -14.67 10.18 -0.84
CA PHE A 93 -14.15 11.29 -0.05
C PHE A 93 -15.13 12.46 0.01
N TRP A 94 -15.68 12.88 -1.15
CA TRP A 94 -16.68 13.94 -1.22
C TRP A 94 -18.03 13.52 -0.61
N ALA A 95 -18.48 12.30 -0.86
CA ALA A 95 -19.73 11.79 -0.29
C ALA A 95 -19.71 11.80 1.25
N ILE A 96 -18.61 11.37 1.86
CA ILE A 96 -18.47 11.35 3.34
C ILE A 96 -18.47 12.77 3.91
N GLN A 97 -17.80 13.73 3.25
CA GLN A 97 -17.78 15.13 3.69
C GLN A 97 -19.17 15.76 3.68
N ILE A 98 -20.00 15.42 2.69
CA ILE A 98 -21.36 15.96 2.55
C ILE A 98 -22.30 15.29 3.56
N LEU A 99 -22.19 13.97 3.73
CA LEU A 99 -23.09 13.19 4.59
C LEU A 99 -22.76 13.30 6.09
N PHE A 100 -21.49 13.51 6.44
CA PHE A 100 -21.01 13.61 7.82
C PHE A 100 -20.17 14.88 7.98
N PRO A 101 -20.80 16.03 8.16
CA PRO A 101 -20.08 17.30 8.34
C PRO A 101 -19.43 17.42 9.72
N ASN A 102 -19.90 16.64 10.71
CA ASN A 102 -19.46 16.76 12.09
C ASN A 102 -18.19 15.93 12.36
N PRO A 103 -17.17 16.48 13.04
CA PRO A 103 -15.97 15.74 13.43
C PRO A 103 -16.32 14.58 14.37
N ILE A 104 -15.55 13.49 14.28
CA ILE A 104 -15.71 12.35 15.17
C ILE A 104 -14.82 12.57 16.41
N PRO A 105 -15.38 12.60 17.62
CA PRO A 105 -14.61 12.77 18.84
C PRO A 105 -13.68 11.58 19.05
N THR A 106 -12.37 11.83 19.11
CA THR A 106 -11.35 10.78 19.25
C THR A 106 -10.88 10.57 20.69
N GLY A 107 -11.32 11.40 21.65
CA GLY A 107 -10.99 11.28 23.07
C GLY A 107 -9.52 11.57 23.44
N PHE A 108 -8.65 11.80 22.45
CA PHE A 108 -7.29 12.29 22.61
C PHE A 108 -7.21 13.75 22.16
N GLY A 109 -6.42 14.58 22.86
CA GLY A 109 -6.27 16.00 22.55
C GLY A 109 -5.90 16.23 21.08
N THR A 110 -6.47 17.26 20.46
CA THR A 110 -6.23 17.53 19.04
C THR A 110 -4.86 18.18 18.87
N PRO A 111 -3.90 17.53 18.21
CA PRO A 111 -2.61 18.15 17.96
C PRO A 111 -2.80 19.32 16.99
N GLN A 112 -2.51 20.54 17.46
CA GLN A 112 -2.61 21.75 16.64
C GLN A 112 -1.30 22.03 15.90
N GLY A 113 -1.41 22.18 14.58
CA GLY A 113 -0.29 22.55 13.70
C GLY A 113 -0.79 22.85 12.28
N TRP A 114 -0.01 23.59 11.50
CA TRP A 114 -0.37 23.99 10.13
C TRP A 114 -0.69 22.77 9.24
N PHE A 115 0.01 21.66 9.43
CA PHE A 115 -0.24 20.39 8.75
C PHE A 115 -1.36 19.58 9.41
N LEU A 116 -1.35 19.45 10.74
CA LEU A 116 -2.27 18.59 11.47
C LEU A 116 -3.73 19.11 11.44
N SER A 117 -3.95 20.41 11.29
CA SER A 117 -5.29 21.01 11.08
C SER A 117 -5.98 20.55 9.78
N ARG A 118 -5.25 19.92 8.85
CA ARG A 118 -5.83 19.27 7.66
C ARG A 118 -6.53 17.96 8.00
N PHE A 119 -6.12 17.30 9.08
CA PHE A 119 -6.57 15.99 9.51
C PHE A 119 -7.55 16.09 10.68
N PHE A 120 -7.26 17.00 11.61
CA PHE A 120 -8.00 17.22 12.84
C PHE A 120 -8.83 18.51 12.74
N ALA A 121 -10.04 18.48 13.28
CA ALA A 121 -10.85 19.65 13.61
C ALA A 121 -10.71 19.97 15.11
N SER A 122 -11.35 21.04 15.60
CA SER A 122 -11.34 21.46 17.02
C SER A 122 -11.72 20.36 17.99
N ASP A 123 -12.66 19.49 17.59
CA ASP A 123 -13.31 18.53 18.49
C ASP A 123 -12.94 17.06 18.19
N GLY A 124 -12.02 16.81 17.23
CA GLY A 124 -11.60 15.45 16.89
C GLY A 124 -11.11 15.27 15.46
N LEU A 125 -11.12 14.02 14.97
CA LEU A 125 -10.65 13.69 13.64
C LEU A 125 -11.75 13.97 12.61
N LYS A 126 -11.37 14.55 11.45
CA LYS A 126 -12.33 14.74 10.37
C LYS A 126 -12.84 13.38 9.86
N PRO A 127 -14.15 13.23 9.55
CA PRO A 127 -14.74 11.96 9.16
C PRO A 127 -14.05 11.29 7.97
N THR A 128 -13.53 12.11 7.05
CA THR A 128 -12.77 11.67 5.89
C THR A 128 -11.47 10.97 6.24
N TRP A 129 -10.74 11.49 7.22
CA TRP A 129 -9.49 10.88 7.69
C TRP A 129 -9.76 9.68 8.58
N TYR A 130 -10.86 9.71 9.32
CA TYR A 130 -11.33 8.54 10.05
C TYR A 130 -11.61 7.37 9.10
N TYR A 131 -12.30 7.62 7.97
CA TYR A 131 -12.52 6.60 6.94
C TYR A 131 -11.21 6.07 6.33
N VAL A 132 -10.25 6.94 6.03
CA VAL A 132 -8.95 6.52 5.48
C VAL A 132 -8.19 5.61 6.45
N LEU A 133 -8.11 6.00 7.73
CA LEU A 133 -7.46 5.19 8.76
C LEU A 133 -8.19 3.86 8.96
N ALA A 134 -9.52 3.89 9.02
CA ALA A 134 -10.34 2.69 9.12
C ALA A 134 -10.13 1.77 7.90
N ASN A 135 -10.00 2.31 6.70
CA ASN A 135 -9.75 1.52 5.49
C ASN A 135 -8.36 0.86 5.51
N ILE A 136 -7.31 1.58 5.92
CA ILE A 136 -5.95 1.03 6.04
C ILE A 136 -5.90 -0.05 7.12
N ALA A 137 -6.52 0.18 8.27
CA ALA A 137 -6.65 -0.80 9.34
C ALA A 137 -7.43 -2.04 8.88
N SER A 138 -8.55 -1.83 8.17
CA SER A 138 -9.36 -2.91 7.61
C SER A 138 -8.60 -3.74 6.60
N ASN A 139 -7.82 -3.13 5.70
CA ASN A 139 -7.00 -3.87 4.74
C ASN A 139 -5.97 -4.77 5.46
N THR A 140 -5.35 -4.26 6.53
CA THR A 140 -4.41 -5.03 7.35
C THR A 140 -5.12 -6.20 8.05
N LEU A 141 -6.26 -5.95 8.67
CA LEU A 141 -7.05 -6.97 9.35
C LEU A 141 -7.51 -8.08 8.40
N VAL A 142 -7.98 -7.70 7.21
CA VAL A 142 -8.38 -8.64 6.15
C VAL A 142 -7.20 -9.52 5.75
N THR A 143 -6.00 -8.94 5.56
CA THR A 143 -4.81 -9.74 5.23
C THR A 143 -4.41 -10.70 6.35
N VAL A 144 -4.51 -10.29 7.62
CA VAL A 144 -4.19 -11.15 8.76
C VAL A 144 -5.20 -12.29 8.90
N ILE A 145 -6.50 -12.01 8.74
CA ILE A 145 -7.56 -13.02 8.81
C ILE A 145 -7.41 -14.04 7.68
N PHE A 146 -7.15 -13.60 6.44
CA PHE A 146 -6.92 -14.51 5.33
C PHE A 146 -5.64 -15.34 5.47
N GLN A 147 -4.61 -14.80 6.13
CA GLN A 147 -3.39 -15.55 6.47
C GLN A 147 -3.65 -16.60 7.57
N LEU A 148 -4.48 -16.27 8.58
CA LEU A 148 -4.89 -17.22 9.62
C LEU A 148 -5.78 -18.35 9.06
N LEU A 149 -6.61 -18.05 8.07
CA LEU A 149 -7.46 -19.03 7.38
C LEU A 149 -6.71 -19.89 6.35
N GLY A 150 -5.41 -19.66 6.12
CA GLY A 150 -4.58 -20.47 5.23
C GLY A 150 -4.85 -20.29 3.73
N LEU A 151 -5.65 -19.30 3.34
CA LEU A 151 -6.03 -19.03 1.93
C LEU A 151 -5.01 -18.15 1.19
N ILE A 152 -4.11 -17.49 1.92
CA ILE A 152 -3.02 -16.68 1.36
C ILE A 152 -1.71 -17.20 1.94
N GLU A 153 -0.83 -17.72 1.08
CA GLU A 153 0.52 -18.11 1.46
C GLU A 153 1.23 -16.89 2.08
N LYS A 154 1.83 -17.09 3.26
CA LYS A 154 2.49 -16.07 4.07
C LYS A 154 3.27 -15.14 3.14
N THR A 155 2.78 -13.92 2.94
CA THR A 155 3.48 -12.93 2.14
C THR A 155 4.90 -12.89 2.72
N PRO A 156 5.96 -13.05 1.92
CA PRO A 156 7.33 -12.90 2.43
C PRO A 156 7.47 -11.44 2.86
N GLY A 157 7.07 -11.19 4.10
CA GLY A 157 7.03 -9.92 4.74
C GLY A 157 8.45 -9.52 5.05
N GLY A 158 8.79 -8.31 4.66
CA GLY A 158 9.96 -7.60 5.15
C GLY A 158 11.27 -8.14 4.57
N MET A 159 11.86 -7.33 3.70
CA MET A 159 13.31 -7.23 3.61
C MET A 159 13.90 -7.37 5.01
N GLY A 160 14.69 -8.42 5.23
CA GLY A 160 15.55 -8.51 6.39
C GLY A 160 16.50 -7.33 6.36
N MET A 161 16.11 -6.25 7.05
CA MET A 161 17.07 -5.33 7.65
C MET A 161 17.79 -6.15 8.71
N GLY A 162 18.80 -6.88 8.26
CA GLY A 162 19.90 -7.30 9.11
C GLY A 162 20.58 -6.03 9.60
N MET A 163 20.10 -5.50 10.72
CA MET A 163 20.87 -4.59 11.55
C MET A 163 22.15 -5.35 11.94
N GLY A 164 23.24 -5.05 11.23
CA GLY A 164 24.58 -5.27 11.73
C GLY A 164 24.82 -4.29 12.88
N GLY A 165 24.37 -4.67 14.07
CA GLY A 165 24.80 -4.09 15.34
C GLY A 165 25.99 -4.88 15.84
N GLY A 166 27.18 -4.55 15.35
CA GLY A 166 28.46 -5.04 15.86
C GLY A 166 29.29 -3.87 16.34
N ARG A 167 29.17 -3.55 17.63
CA ARG A 167 30.22 -2.99 18.48
C ARG A 167 30.01 -3.52 19.88
#